data_AF-H9FGU3-F1
#
_entry.id   AF-H9FGU3-F1
#
_cell.length_a   1.000
_cell.length_b   1.000
_cell.length_c   1.000
_cell.angle_alpha   90.00
_cell.angle_beta   90.00
_cell.angle_gamma   90.00
#
_symmetry.space_group_name_H-M   'P 1'
#
loop_
_entity.id
_entity.type
_entity.pdbx_description
1 polymer ?
#
loop_
_entity_poly.entity_id
_entity_poly.type
_entity_poly.pdbx_seq_one_letter_code
_entity_poly.pdbx_strand_id
1 'polypeptide(L)'
;QRENSAAMQRAADYYSQQMAQRVKLPTDTLQELLDVHAACEREAIAVFMEHSFKDENQEFQKKLVEITMNKKGEFLLQNEESSVQYCQAKLNELSKGLMESISAGSFSVPGGHKLYMETKEKIEQDYWQVPRKGVKAKEVFQRFLESQVVIEKSILQSDKALTDREKAVAVDRAKKEAAEKEQELLKQKLQEQQQQMEAQEKSLKENIAQLKEKLQMEREHLLR
;
A
#
# COMPACT_ATOMS: atom_id res chain seq x y z
N GLN A 1 -35.53 2.04 -16.50
CA GLN A 1 -34.71 3.28 -16.51
C GLN A 1 -34.64 3.95 -15.14
N ARG A 2 -35.72 4.55 -14.59
CA ARG A 2 -35.69 5.15 -13.22
C ARG A 2 -35.36 4.13 -12.11
N GLU A 3 -35.97 2.94 -12.16
CA GLU A 3 -35.72 1.88 -11.18
C GLU A 3 -34.27 1.37 -11.24
N ASN A 4 -33.73 1.10 -12.43
CA ASN A 4 -32.32 0.68 -12.59
C ASN A 4 -31.33 1.75 -12.12
N SER A 5 -31.64 3.03 -12.34
CA SER A 5 -30.84 4.13 -11.79
C SER A 5 -30.86 4.14 -10.26
N ALA A 6 -32.02 3.92 -9.64
CA ALA A 6 -32.15 3.86 -8.18
C ALA A 6 -31.45 2.61 -7.60
N ALA A 7 -31.56 1.46 -8.27
CA ALA A 7 -30.87 0.23 -7.90
C ALA A 7 -29.34 0.40 -7.98
N MET A 8 -28.84 1.06 -9.04
CA MET A 8 -27.42 1.38 -9.21
C MET A 8 -26.92 2.28 -8.08
N GLN A 9 -27.65 3.36 -7.75
CA GLN A 9 -27.26 4.25 -6.66
C GLN A 9 -27.26 3.52 -5.32
N ARG A 10 -28.29 2.71 -5.04
CA ARG A 10 -28.38 1.89 -3.84
C ARG A 10 -27.18 0.95 -3.69
N ALA A 11 -26.81 0.24 -4.75
CA ALA A 11 -25.64 -0.63 -4.75
C ALA A 11 -24.33 0.13 -4.55
N ALA A 12 -24.17 1.28 -5.20
CA ALA A 12 -23.00 2.13 -5.04
C ALA A 12 -22.87 2.68 -3.61
N ASP A 13 -23.97 3.07 -2.98
CA ASP A 13 -24.01 3.55 -1.60
C ASP A 13 -23.71 2.41 -0.62
N TYR A 14 -24.30 1.24 -0.86
CA TYR A 14 -24.02 0.02 -0.09
C TYR A 14 -22.52 -0.31 -0.12
N TYR A 15 -21.90 -0.34 -1.29
CA TYR A 15 -20.46 -0.56 -1.44
C TYR A 15 -19.64 0.43 -0.60
N SER A 16 -19.93 1.72 -0.72
CA SER A 16 -19.24 2.78 0.04
C SER A 16 -19.35 2.58 1.54
N GLN A 17 -20.55 2.30 2.02
CA GLN A 17 -20.80 2.11 3.45
C GLN A 17 -20.07 0.87 3.98
N GLN A 18 -20.11 -0.25 3.26
CA GLN A 18 -19.41 -1.47 3.67
C GLN A 18 -17.89 -1.30 3.66
N MET A 19 -17.33 -0.67 2.63
CA MET A 19 -15.90 -0.38 2.58
C MET A 19 -15.48 0.52 3.75
N ALA A 20 -16.21 1.60 4.01
CA ALA A 20 -15.89 2.52 5.10
C ALA A 20 -16.00 1.89 6.49
N GLN A 21 -16.92 0.93 6.68
CA GLN A 21 -17.10 0.23 7.95
C GLN A 21 -16.06 -0.88 8.18
N ARG A 22 -15.68 -1.59 7.12
CA ARG A 22 -14.83 -2.80 7.23
C ARG A 22 -13.34 -2.51 7.07
N VAL A 23 -12.96 -1.48 6.33
CA VAL A 23 -11.56 -1.14 6.09
C VAL A 23 -10.99 -0.33 7.26
N LYS A 24 -9.89 -0.81 7.83
CA LYS A 24 -9.09 -0.07 8.80
C LYS A 24 -7.74 0.31 8.19
N LEU A 25 -7.56 1.60 7.92
CA LEU A 25 -6.32 2.13 7.33
C LEU A 25 -5.26 2.47 8.39
N PRO A 26 -3.96 2.32 8.07
CA PRO A 26 -3.46 1.52 6.95
C PRO A 26 -3.76 0.02 7.18
N THR A 27 -4.01 -0.71 6.09
CA THR A 27 -4.05 -2.17 6.10
C THR A 27 -2.64 -2.74 6.23
N ASP A 28 -2.49 -3.94 6.75
CA ASP A 28 -1.18 -4.60 6.88
C ASP A 28 -0.60 -4.96 5.51
N THR A 29 -1.46 -5.40 4.59
CA THR A 29 -1.10 -5.76 3.22
C THR A 29 -2.07 -5.15 2.21
N LEU A 30 -1.65 -5.07 0.95
CA LEU A 30 -2.55 -4.72 -0.14
C LEU A 30 -3.68 -5.76 -0.29
N GLN A 31 -3.36 -7.04 -0.10
CA GLN A 31 -4.33 -8.13 -0.22
C GLN A 31 -5.50 -7.99 0.76
N GLU A 32 -5.24 -7.57 1.99
CA GLU A 32 -6.29 -7.29 2.99
C GLU A 32 -7.33 -6.29 2.47
N LEU A 33 -6.87 -5.19 1.87
CA LEU A 33 -7.76 -4.18 1.29
C LEU A 33 -8.52 -4.74 0.07
N LEU A 34 -7.84 -5.50 -0.79
CA LEU A 34 -8.42 -6.10 -1.98
C LEU A 34 -9.47 -7.17 -1.63
N ASP A 35 -9.28 -7.92 -0.55
CA ASP A 35 -10.23 -8.93 -0.08
C ASP A 35 -11.50 -8.29 0.48
N VAL A 36 -11.37 -7.21 1.27
CA VAL A 36 -12.52 -6.43 1.74
C VAL A 36 -13.27 -5.81 0.56
N HIS A 37 -12.55 -5.23 -0.41
CA HIS A 37 -13.13 -4.73 -1.65
C HIS A 37 -13.92 -5.80 -2.40
N ALA A 38 -13.34 -6.98 -2.63
CA ALA A 38 -14.00 -8.06 -3.36
C ALA A 38 -15.29 -8.53 -2.66
N ALA A 39 -15.30 -8.58 -1.33
CA ALA A 39 -16.51 -8.90 -0.56
C ALA A 39 -17.58 -7.80 -0.71
N CYS A 40 -17.20 -6.53 -0.52
CA CYS A 40 -18.13 -5.40 -0.64
C CYS A 40 -18.69 -5.25 -2.05
N GLU A 41 -17.86 -5.46 -3.08
CA GLU A 41 -18.25 -5.41 -4.48
C GLU A 41 -19.25 -6.53 -4.81
N ARG A 42 -18.97 -7.77 -4.38
CA ARG A 42 -19.87 -8.91 -4.58
C ARG A 42 -21.26 -8.63 -4.01
N GLU A 43 -21.31 -8.11 -2.78
CA GLU A 43 -22.56 -7.77 -2.11
C GLU A 43 -23.29 -6.61 -2.81
N ALA A 44 -22.55 -5.58 -3.27
CA ALA A 44 -23.13 -4.46 -4.01
C ALA A 44 -23.73 -4.89 -5.36
N ILE A 45 -23.05 -5.79 -6.09
CA ILE A 45 -23.60 -6.35 -7.33
C ILE A 45 -24.88 -7.12 -7.01
N ALA A 46 -24.91 -7.92 -5.94
CA ALA A 46 -26.11 -8.65 -5.55
C ALA A 46 -27.29 -7.71 -5.24
N VAL A 47 -27.05 -6.63 -4.50
CA VAL A 47 -28.04 -5.56 -4.23
C VAL A 47 -28.58 -4.96 -5.53
N PHE A 48 -27.71 -4.71 -6.51
CA PHE A 48 -28.13 -4.25 -7.83
C PHE A 48 -28.96 -5.29 -8.57
N MET A 49 -28.55 -6.56 -8.56
CA MET A 49 -29.25 -7.65 -9.25
C MET A 49 -30.65 -7.89 -8.69
N GLU A 50 -30.86 -7.69 -7.39
CA GLU A 50 -32.18 -7.80 -6.75
C GLU A 50 -33.15 -6.68 -7.15
N HIS A 51 -32.65 -5.45 -7.36
CA HIS A 51 -33.50 -4.26 -7.51
C HIS A 51 -33.57 -3.71 -8.93
N SER A 52 -32.76 -4.22 -9.86
CA SER A 52 -32.80 -3.84 -11.27
C SER A 52 -33.68 -4.80 -12.07
N PHE A 53 -34.16 -4.38 -13.24
CA PHE A 53 -34.88 -5.23 -14.18
C PHE A 53 -34.69 -4.73 -15.60
N LYS A 54 -34.53 -5.65 -16.56
CA LYS A 54 -34.35 -5.33 -18.00
C LYS A 54 -33.34 -4.19 -18.21
N ASP A 55 -32.13 -4.37 -17.71
CA ASP A 55 -31.01 -3.43 -17.94
C ASP A 55 -30.52 -3.57 -19.39
N GLU A 56 -31.16 -2.83 -20.29
CA GLU A 56 -30.83 -2.81 -21.72
C GLU A 56 -29.34 -2.49 -21.93
N ASN A 57 -28.65 -3.34 -22.69
CA ASN A 57 -27.21 -3.25 -22.96
C ASN A 57 -26.31 -3.21 -21.71
N GLN A 58 -26.86 -3.58 -20.53
CA GLN A 58 -26.18 -3.55 -19.24
C GLN A 58 -25.62 -2.17 -18.90
N GLU A 59 -26.31 -1.10 -19.30
CA GLU A 59 -25.81 0.27 -19.15
C GLU A 59 -25.62 0.64 -17.67
N PHE A 60 -26.59 0.31 -16.82
CA PHE A 60 -26.52 0.64 -15.38
C PHE A 60 -25.52 -0.24 -14.65
N GLN A 61 -25.42 -1.52 -15.01
CA GLN A 61 -24.41 -2.41 -14.45
C GLN A 61 -22.99 -1.93 -14.78
N LYS A 62 -22.72 -1.50 -16.03
CA LYS A 62 -21.41 -0.95 -16.42
C LYS A 62 -21.07 0.31 -15.61
N LYS A 63 -22.04 1.20 -15.41
CA LYS A 63 -21.88 2.38 -14.56
C LYS A 63 -21.60 2.01 -13.10
N LEU A 64 -22.25 0.98 -12.56
CA LEU A 64 -21.95 0.49 -11.21
C LEU A 64 -20.51 -0.02 -11.10
N VAL A 65 -20.03 -0.77 -12.09
CA VAL A 65 -18.63 -1.23 -12.15
C VAL A 65 -17.66 -0.06 -12.18
N GLU A 66 -17.93 0.97 -13.00
CA GLU A 66 -17.10 2.17 -13.05
C GLU A 66 -17.06 2.91 -11.69
N ILE A 67 -18.22 3.09 -11.05
CA ILE A 67 -18.31 3.75 -9.74
C ILE A 67 -17.53 2.97 -8.67
N THR A 68 -17.68 1.65 -8.63
CA THR A 68 -16.98 0.80 -7.65
C THR A 68 -15.47 0.74 -7.90
N MET A 69 -15.03 0.72 -9.17
CA MET A 69 -13.62 0.84 -9.55
C MET A 69 -13.01 2.19 -9.11
N ASN A 70 -13.72 3.30 -9.35
CA ASN A 70 -13.25 4.63 -8.94
C ASN A 70 -13.11 4.72 -7.41
N LYS A 71 -14.13 4.27 -6.66
CA LYS A 71 -14.08 4.22 -5.19
C LYS A 71 -13.00 3.30 -4.66
N LYS A 72 -12.74 2.15 -5.29
CA LYS A 72 -11.60 1.29 -4.95
C LYS A 72 -10.28 2.06 -5.10
N GLY A 73 -10.13 2.82 -6.19
CA GLY A 73 -8.98 3.70 -6.41
C GLY A 73 -8.78 4.71 -5.27
N GLU A 74 -9.86 5.33 -4.81
CA GLU A 74 -9.82 6.26 -3.66
C GLU A 74 -9.34 5.57 -2.38
N PHE A 75 -9.87 4.39 -2.05
CA PHE A 75 -9.43 3.62 -0.87
C PHE A 75 -7.97 3.16 -0.98
N LEU A 76 -7.50 2.80 -2.17
CA LEU A 76 -6.10 2.47 -2.40
C LEU A 76 -5.22 3.68 -2.09
N LEU A 77 -5.54 4.86 -2.63
CA LEU A 77 -4.79 6.09 -2.37
C LEU A 77 -4.78 6.47 -0.89
N GLN A 78 -5.93 6.40 -0.22
CA GLN A 78 -6.02 6.67 1.23
C GLN A 78 -5.20 5.68 2.05
N ASN A 79 -5.14 4.40 1.65
CA ASN A 79 -4.34 3.38 2.31
C ASN A 79 -2.84 3.68 2.17
N GLU A 80 -2.41 4.04 0.97
CA GLU A 80 -1.02 4.44 0.71
C GLU A 80 -0.65 5.66 1.54
N GLU A 81 -1.48 6.70 1.54
CA GLU A 81 -1.24 7.93 2.31
C GLU A 81 -1.17 7.64 3.82
N SER A 82 -2.13 6.88 4.35
CA SER A 82 -2.15 6.48 5.77
C SER A 82 -0.90 5.68 6.15
N SER A 83 -0.44 4.79 5.25
CA SER A 83 0.78 4.01 5.44
C SER A 83 2.02 4.91 5.45
N VAL A 84 2.12 5.88 4.52
CA VAL A 84 3.20 6.86 4.50
C VAL A 84 3.24 7.66 5.79
N GLN A 85 2.12 8.25 6.19
CA GLN A 85 2.03 9.09 7.38
C GLN A 85 2.44 8.31 8.64
N TYR A 86 1.91 7.11 8.82
CA TYR A 86 2.22 6.26 9.97
C TYR A 86 3.70 5.83 10.00
N CYS A 87 4.23 5.36 8.87
CA CYS A 87 5.63 4.96 8.77
C CYS A 87 6.59 6.12 9.03
N GLN A 88 6.30 7.30 8.46
CA GLN A 88 7.13 8.49 8.65
C GLN A 88 7.12 8.95 10.10
N ALA A 89 5.95 8.96 10.75
CA ALA A 89 5.85 9.31 12.17
C ALA A 89 6.67 8.35 13.04
N LYS A 90 6.59 7.05 12.77
CA LYS A 90 7.35 6.03 13.50
C LYS A 90 8.85 6.13 13.25
N LEU A 91 9.29 6.39 12.04
CA LEU A 91 10.71 6.62 11.75
C LEU A 91 11.23 7.89 12.40
N ASN A 92 10.45 8.97 12.42
CA ASN A 92 10.83 10.21 13.11
C ASN A 92 10.99 9.97 14.62
N GLU A 93 10.10 9.18 15.22
CA GLU A 93 10.17 8.80 16.64
C GLU A 93 11.44 7.96 16.92
N LEU A 94 11.66 6.90 16.14
CA LEU A 94 12.79 5.98 16.32
C LEU A 94 14.15 6.65 16.05
N SER A 95 14.22 7.52 15.05
CA SER A 95 15.46 8.20 14.64
C SER A 95 15.75 9.49 15.40
N LYS A 96 14.85 9.96 16.26
CA LYS A 96 15.01 11.22 16.99
C LYS A 96 16.35 11.32 17.72
N GLY A 97 16.70 10.30 18.51
CA GLY A 97 17.95 10.28 19.26
C GLY A 97 19.20 10.25 18.37
N LEU A 98 19.12 9.58 17.22
CA LEU A 98 20.18 9.61 16.21
C LEU A 98 20.36 11.03 15.66
N MET A 99 19.29 11.70 15.26
CA MET A 99 19.33 13.07 14.71
C MET A 99 19.86 14.10 15.73
N GLU A 100 19.48 13.97 16.99
CA GLU A 100 20.01 14.79 18.09
C GLU A 100 21.52 14.55 18.29
N SER A 101 21.95 13.29 18.27
CA SER A 101 23.37 12.90 18.40
C SER A 101 24.22 13.37 17.21
N ILE A 102 23.67 13.33 15.99
CA ILE A 102 24.31 13.90 14.79
C ILE A 102 24.48 15.42 14.97
N SER A 103 23.42 16.12 15.39
CA SER A 103 23.44 17.57 15.57
C SER A 103 24.40 18.01 16.66
N ALA A 104 24.56 17.20 17.71
CA ALA A 104 25.54 17.42 18.78
C ALA A 104 26.98 17.08 18.39
N GLY A 105 27.22 16.55 17.18
CA GLY A 105 28.55 16.12 16.74
C GLY A 105 29.07 14.88 17.46
N SER A 106 28.20 14.07 18.08
CA SER A 106 28.59 12.92 18.90
C SER A 106 29.33 11.82 18.12
N PHE A 107 29.20 11.81 16.79
CA PHE A 107 29.89 10.88 15.90
C PHE A 107 31.20 11.42 15.33
N SER A 108 31.60 12.66 15.64
CA SER A 108 32.87 13.26 15.18
C SER A 108 34.06 12.89 16.08
N VAL A 109 34.15 11.61 16.45
CA VAL A 109 35.19 11.04 17.31
C VAL A 109 35.85 9.85 16.61
N PRO A 110 37.08 9.45 17.00
CA PRO A 110 37.68 8.21 16.48
C PRO A 110 36.76 7.00 16.72
N GLY A 111 36.39 6.29 15.65
CA GLY A 111 35.44 5.17 15.69
C GLY A 111 33.95 5.57 15.61
N GLY A 112 33.65 6.86 15.43
CA GLY A 112 32.29 7.37 15.37
C GLY A 112 31.46 6.84 14.20
N HIS A 113 32.09 6.47 13.08
CA HIS A 113 31.36 5.84 11.97
C HIS A 113 30.78 4.47 12.37
N LYS A 114 31.52 3.68 13.15
CA LYS A 114 31.02 2.40 13.66
C LYS A 114 29.82 2.59 14.58
N LEU A 115 29.92 3.54 15.52
CA LEU A 115 28.82 3.85 16.45
C LEU A 115 27.56 4.35 15.72
N TYR A 116 27.75 5.16 14.68
CA TYR A 116 26.66 5.60 13.81
C TYR A 116 25.97 4.42 13.13
N MET A 117 26.74 3.50 12.56
CA MET A 117 26.21 2.31 11.89
C MET A 117 25.42 1.40 12.84
N GLU A 118 25.94 1.15 14.05
CA GLU A 118 25.25 0.37 15.08
C GLU A 118 23.92 1.03 15.49
N THR A 119 23.90 2.36 15.61
CA THR A 119 22.68 3.12 15.93
C THR A 119 21.66 3.05 14.79
N LYS A 120 22.11 3.21 13.54
CA LYS A 120 21.27 3.11 12.34
C LYS A 120 20.67 1.70 12.19
N GLU A 121 21.47 0.67 12.42
CA GLU A 121 21.03 -0.74 12.37
C GLU A 121 19.97 -1.02 13.44
N LYS A 122 20.13 -0.49 14.65
CA LYS A 122 19.10 -0.60 15.69
C LYS A 122 17.79 0.05 15.27
N ILE A 123 17.83 1.24 14.68
CA ILE A 123 16.62 1.92 14.16
C ILE A 123 15.95 1.07 13.07
N GLU A 124 16.73 0.45 12.19
CA GLU A 124 16.22 -0.47 11.17
C GLU A 124 15.49 -1.67 11.81
N GLN A 125 16.13 -2.32 12.78
CA GLN A 125 15.54 -3.44 13.51
C GLN A 125 14.23 -3.03 14.20
N ASP A 126 14.26 -1.94 14.97
CA ASP A 126 13.09 -1.42 15.70
C ASP A 126 11.96 -1.04 14.72
N TYR A 127 12.28 -0.42 13.59
CA TYR A 127 11.31 -0.06 12.56
C TYR A 127 10.62 -1.30 11.99
N TRP A 128 11.36 -2.38 11.72
CA TRP A 128 10.79 -3.61 11.18
C TRP A 128 9.88 -4.32 12.20
N GLN A 129 10.09 -4.15 13.50
CA GLN A 129 9.19 -4.66 14.55
C GLN A 129 7.88 -3.87 14.71
N VAL A 130 7.79 -2.65 14.17
CA VAL A 130 6.54 -1.86 14.26
C VAL A 130 5.40 -2.57 13.52
N PRO A 131 4.26 -2.89 14.17
CA PRO A 131 3.13 -3.49 13.49
C PRO A 131 2.36 -2.45 12.67
N ARG A 132 1.56 -2.91 11.70
CA ARG A 132 0.63 -2.08 10.92
C ARG A 132 1.23 -0.89 10.19
N LYS A 133 2.45 -1.07 9.67
CA LYS A 133 3.10 -0.08 8.80
C LYS A 133 2.38 0.09 7.47
N GLY A 134 1.83 -1.00 6.94
CA GLY A 134 1.13 -1.06 5.68
C GLY A 134 2.02 -1.01 4.44
N VAL A 135 1.38 -0.77 3.30
CA VAL A 135 1.95 -1.03 1.96
C VAL A 135 3.18 -0.17 1.62
N LYS A 136 3.36 1.01 2.23
CA LYS A 136 4.49 1.91 1.95
C LYS A 136 5.68 1.76 2.90
N ALA A 137 5.69 0.74 3.76
CA ALA A 137 6.74 0.55 4.76
C ALA A 137 8.17 0.56 4.19
N LYS A 138 8.42 -0.19 3.12
CA LYS A 138 9.75 -0.25 2.48
C LYS A 138 10.12 1.05 1.79
N GLU A 139 9.17 1.66 1.09
CA GLU A 139 9.39 2.91 0.37
C GLU A 139 9.77 4.06 1.30
N VAL A 140 9.05 4.22 2.42
CA VAL A 140 9.36 5.26 3.41
C VAL A 140 10.72 5.00 4.06
N PHE A 141 11.02 3.75 4.39
CA PHE A 141 12.32 3.40 4.96
C PHE A 141 13.47 3.66 4.00
N GLN A 142 13.28 3.37 2.71
CA GLN A 142 14.28 3.68 1.68
C GLN A 142 14.55 5.19 1.60
N ARG A 143 13.50 6.03 1.60
CA ARG A 143 13.66 7.50 1.63
C ARG A 143 14.41 7.97 2.88
N PHE A 144 14.16 7.34 4.03
CA PHE A 144 14.93 7.59 5.24
C PHE A 144 16.41 7.27 5.02
N LEU A 145 16.76 6.09 4.51
CA LEU A 145 18.16 5.73 4.22
C LEU A 145 18.82 6.69 3.23
N GLU A 146 18.11 7.10 2.18
CA GLU A 146 18.58 8.10 1.21
C GLU A 146 18.92 9.44 1.88
N SER A 147 18.08 9.89 2.83
CA SER A 147 18.36 11.10 3.62
C SER A 147 19.62 10.98 4.49
N GLN A 148 19.99 9.76 4.88
CA GLN A 148 21.14 9.48 5.73
C GLN A 148 22.47 9.41 4.96
N VAL A 149 22.46 9.25 3.63
CA VAL A 149 23.67 9.02 2.82
C VAL A 149 24.70 10.14 2.97
N VAL A 150 24.27 11.40 2.93
CA VAL A 150 25.19 12.55 3.03
C VAL A 150 25.78 12.65 4.44
N ILE A 151 24.97 12.37 5.46
CA ILE A 151 25.38 12.39 6.87
C ILE A 151 26.43 11.30 7.11
N GLU A 152 26.13 10.06 6.69
CA GLU A 152 27.04 8.93 6.82
C GLU A 152 28.39 9.20 6.14
N LYS A 153 28.36 9.75 4.92
CA LYS A 153 29.57 10.13 4.19
C LYS A 153 30.40 11.17 4.96
N SER A 154 29.77 12.16 5.58
CA SER A 154 30.45 13.18 6.37
C SER A 154 31.09 12.58 7.63
N ILE A 155 30.35 11.75 8.36
CA ILE A 155 30.86 11.03 9.55
C ILE A 155 32.05 10.15 9.16
N LEU A 156 31.91 9.35 8.10
CA LEU A 156 32.96 8.47 7.60
C LEU A 156 34.24 9.22 7.22
N GLN A 157 34.11 10.38 6.57
CA GLN A 157 35.26 11.21 6.21
C GLN A 157 35.98 11.77 7.44
N SER A 158 35.21 12.21 8.45
CA SER A 158 35.73 12.79 9.70
C SER A 158 36.40 11.78 10.63
N ASP A 159 36.08 10.49 10.50
CA ASP A 159 36.60 9.44 11.38
C ASP A 159 38.09 9.17 11.08
N LYS A 160 38.95 9.54 12.03
CA LYS A 160 40.41 9.37 11.94
C LYS A 160 40.89 7.98 12.36
N ALA A 161 40.02 7.15 12.94
CA ALA A 161 40.36 5.78 13.29
C ALA A 161 40.40 4.84 12.06
N LEU A 162 39.76 5.25 10.97
CA LEU A 162 39.68 4.48 9.73
C LEU A 162 40.73 4.92 8.72
N THR A 163 41.38 3.95 8.10
CA THR A 163 42.25 4.15 6.93
C THR A 163 41.43 4.48 5.68
N ASP A 164 42.06 5.12 4.68
CA ASP A 164 41.39 5.42 3.40
C ASP A 164 40.86 4.16 2.70
N ARG A 165 41.57 3.03 2.87
CA ARG A 165 41.13 1.72 2.37
C ARG A 165 39.85 1.26 3.06
N GLU A 166 39.77 1.35 4.39
CA GLU A 166 38.56 0.98 5.14
C GLU A 166 37.38 1.89 4.81
N LYS A 167 37.63 3.19 4.59
CA LYS A 167 36.61 4.14 4.13
C LYS A 167 36.08 3.77 2.74
N ALA A 168 36.95 3.40 1.81
CA ALA A 168 36.54 2.96 0.47
C ALA A 168 35.67 1.68 0.55
N VAL A 169 36.08 0.70 1.38
CA VAL A 169 35.30 -0.53 1.60
C VAL A 169 33.93 -0.23 2.20
N ALA A 170 33.84 0.71 3.15
CA ALA A 170 32.54 1.12 3.73
C ALA A 170 31.61 1.74 2.68
N VAL A 171 32.14 2.62 1.80
CA VAL A 171 31.36 3.21 0.70
C VAL A 171 30.85 2.14 -0.25
N ASP A 172 31.68 1.17 -0.63
CA ASP A 172 31.27 0.11 -1.55
C ASP A 172 30.24 -0.83 -0.92
N ARG A 173 30.36 -1.15 0.38
CA ARG A 173 29.33 -1.89 1.13
C ARG A 173 28.01 -1.12 1.14
N ALA A 174 28.01 0.17 1.47
CA ALA A 174 26.80 1.00 1.51
C ALA A 174 26.09 1.06 0.14
N LYS A 175 26.86 1.17 -0.96
CA LYS A 175 26.29 1.10 -2.32
C LYS A 175 25.62 -0.23 -2.61
N LYS A 176 26.26 -1.34 -2.19
CA LYS A 176 25.71 -2.69 -2.38
C LYS A 176 24.40 -2.86 -1.60
N GLU A 177 24.38 -2.47 -0.33
CA GLU A 177 23.17 -2.51 0.51
C GLU A 177 22.04 -1.65 -0.06
N ALA A 178 22.35 -0.45 -0.57
CA ALA A 178 21.37 0.41 -1.22
C ALA A 178 20.76 -0.26 -2.47
N ALA A 179 21.59 -0.89 -3.31
CA ALA A 179 21.12 -1.60 -4.50
C ALA A 179 20.26 -2.83 -4.15
N GLU A 180 20.62 -3.57 -3.09
CA GLU A 180 19.82 -4.70 -2.59
C GLU A 180 18.44 -4.23 -2.12
N LYS A 181 18.36 -3.14 -1.34
CA LYS A 181 17.10 -2.56 -0.86
C LYS A 181 16.24 -2.00 -1.99
N GLU A 182 16.84 -1.36 -2.99
CA GLU A 182 16.12 -0.91 -4.19
C GLU A 182 15.52 -2.09 -4.97
N GLN A 183 16.28 -3.19 -5.12
CA GLN A 183 15.78 -4.40 -5.77
C GLN A 183 14.60 -5.01 -5.00
N GLU A 184 14.64 -5.02 -3.67
CA GLU A 184 13.51 -5.47 -2.86
C GLU A 184 12.26 -4.60 -3.01
N LEU A 185 12.42 -3.27 -3.09
CA LEU A 185 11.30 -2.37 -3.33
C LEU A 185 10.68 -2.63 -4.71
N LEU A 186 11.51 -2.84 -5.74
CA LEU A 186 11.02 -3.17 -7.09
C LEU A 186 10.23 -4.49 -7.11
N LYS A 187 10.71 -5.53 -6.40
CA LYS A 187 9.99 -6.79 -6.25
C LYS A 187 8.63 -6.60 -5.59
N GLN A 188 8.56 -5.78 -4.53
CA GLN A 188 7.29 -5.46 -3.87
C GLN A 188 6.33 -4.75 -4.83
N LYS A 189 6.78 -3.73 -5.55
CA LYS A 189 5.95 -3.01 -6.53
C LYS A 189 5.39 -3.93 -7.61
N LEU A 190 6.20 -4.86 -8.12
CA LEU A 190 5.74 -5.85 -9.10
C LEU A 190 4.68 -6.79 -8.49
N GLN A 191 4.88 -7.25 -7.26
CA GLN A 191 3.91 -8.07 -6.55
C GLN A 191 2.59 -7.33 -6.33
N GLU A 192 2.63 -6.06 -5.95
CA GLU A 192 1.43 -5.22 -5.77
C GLU A 192 0.67 -5.04 -7.10
N GLN A 193 1.38 -4.79 -8.20
CA GLN A 193 0.79 -4.73 -9.53
C GLN A 193 0.10 -6.05 -9.92
N GLN A 194 0.75 -7.18 -9.65
CA GLN A 194 0.18 -8.51 -9.89
C GLN A 194 -1.10 -8.74 -9.07
N GLN A 195 -1.10 -8.39 -7.78
CA GLN A 195 -2.28 -8.48 -6.92
C GLN A 195 -3.45 -7.62 -7.42
N GLN A 196 -3.17 -6.41 -7.92
CA GLN A 196 -4.20 -5.54 -8.49
C GLN A 196 -4.81 -6.14 -9.76
N MET A 197 -3.99 -6.68 -10.65
CA MET A 197 -4.46 -7.37 -11.87
C MET A 197 -5.34 -8.58 -11.51
N GLU A 198 -4.90 -9.43 -10.60
CA GLU A 198 -5.66 -10.60 -10.16
C GLU A 198 -6.99 -10.22 -9.49
N ALA A 199 -7.00 -9.18 -8.66
CA ALA A 199 -8.22 -8.68 -8.05
C ALA A 199 -9.19 -8.13 -9.10
N GLN A 200 -8.68 -7.44 -10.13
CA GLN A 200 -9.51 -6.95 -11.23
C GLN A 200 -10.09 -8.11 -12.06
N GLU A 201 -9.32 -9.16 -12.34
CA GLU A 201 -9.85 -10.35 -13.01
C GLU A 201 -10.93 -11.06 -12.18
N LYS A 202 -10.74 -11.18 -10.86
CA LYS A 202 -11.74 -11.78 -9.95
C LYS A 202 -13.03 -10.97 -9.93
N SER A 203 -12.93 -9.64 -9.84
CA SER A 203 -14.07 -8.71 -9.94
C SER A 203 -14.86 -8.91 -11.24
N LEU A 204 -14.17 -8.96 -12.39
CA LEU A 204 -14.81 -9.20 -13.69
C LEU A 204 -15.54 -10.55 -13.75
N LYS A 205 -14.91 -11.62 -13.23
CA LYS A 205 -15.51 -12.96 -13.18
C LYS A 205 -16.77 -12.99 -12.32
N GLU A 206 -16.72 -12.35 -11.15
CA GLU A 206 -17.88 -12.23 -10.23
C GLU A 206 -19.04 -11.48 -10.90
N ASN A 207 -18.75 -10.34 -11.52
CA ASN A 207 -19.76 -9.54 -12.21
C ASN A 207 -20.45 -10.30 -13.35
N ILE A 208 -19.67 -11.06 -14.13
CA ILE A 208 -20.20 -11.92 -15.20
C ILE A 208 -21.05 -13.06 -14.63
N ALA A 209 -20.64 -13.66 -13.50
CA ALA A 209 -21.36 -14.76 -12.88
C ALA A 209 -22.76 -14.33 -12.42
N GLN A 210 -22.85 -13.25 -11.64
CA GLN A 210 -24.14 -12.74 -11.15
C GLN A 210 -25.05 -12.23 -12.29
N LEU A 211 -24.46 -11.65 -13.34
CA LEU A 211 -25.24 -11.25 -14.52
C LEU A 211 -25.87 -12.44 -15.25
N LYS A 212 -25.11 -13.54 -15.43
CA LYS A 212 -25.63 -14.75 -16.06
C LYS A 212 -26.80 -15.34 -15.28
N GLU A 213 -26.67 -15.42 -13.96
CA GLU A 213 -27.72 -15.89 -13.08
C GLU A 213 -28.98 -15.02 -13.19
N LYS A 214 -28.82 -13.69 -13.16
CA LYS A 214 -29.93 -12.76 -13.33
C LYS A 214 -30.67 -12.94 -14.67
N LEU A 215 -29.93 -13.02 -15.78
CA LEU A 215 -30.53 -13.19 -17.11
C LEU A 215 -31.28 -14.52 -17.24
N GLN A 216 -30.80 -15.58 -16.59
CA GLN A 216 -31.49 -16.85 -16.55
C GLN A 216 -32.81 -16.75 -15.76
N MET A 217 -32.78 -16.14 -14.57
CA MET A 217 -34.00 -15.93 -13.75
C MET A 217 -35.05 -15.09 -14.48
N GLU A 218 -34.63 -13.99 -15.12
CA GLU A 218 -35.55 -13.14 -15.90
C GLU A 218 -36.16 -13.90 -17.08
N ARG A 219 -35.37 -14.75 -17.76
CA ARG A 219 -35.87 -15.60 -18.85
C ARG A 219 -36.89 -16.64 -18.36
N GLU A 220 -36.62 -17.30 -17.23
CA GLU A 220 -37.55 -18.26 -16.65
C GLU A 220 -38.85 -17.60 -16.20
N HIS A 221 -38.78 -16.38 -15.66
CA HIS A 221 -39.97 -15.61 -15.30
C HIS A 221 -40.80 -15.19 -16.53
N LEU A 222 -40.17 -14.94 -17.69
CA LEU A 222 -40.90 -14.63 -18.93
C LEU A 222 -41.57 -15.85 -19.56
N LEU A 223 -41.12 -17.07 -19.21
CA LEU A 223 -41.66 -18.34 -19.72
C LEU A 223 -42.76 -18.95 -18.82
N ARG A 224 -42.99 -18.38 -17.63
CA ARG A 224 -44.09 -18.73 -16.72
C ARG A 224 -45.27 -17.80 -16.94
#